data_AF-A0A936M7W8-F1
#
_entry.id   AF-A0A936M7W8-F1
#
_cell.length_a   1.000
_cell.length_b   1.000
_cell.length_c   1.000
_cell.angle_alpha   90.00
_cell.angle_beta   90.00
_cell.angle_gamma   90.00
#
_symmetry.space_group_name_H-M   'P 1'
#
loop_
_entity.id
_entity.type
_entity.pdbx_description
1 polymer ?
#
loop_
_entity_poly.entity_id
_entity_poly.type
_entity_poly.pdbx_seq_one_letter_code
_entity_poly.pdbx_strand_id
1 'polypeptide(L)'
;MNVARINMDELDIDLPNAKLAYTIIQSLLDANEALSDLLVVAAHALDEDVTKALTMTGEWQKYLESKRELERTKEQIELFTQVLRVMDEVREVDNG
;
A
#
# COMPACT_ATOMS: atom_id res chain seq x y z
N MET A 1 17.38 -15.67 2.40
CA MET A 1 17.23 -14.22 2.16
C MET A 1 17.53 -13.54 3.49
N ASN A 2 18.73 -12.95 3.64
CA ASN A 2 19.14 -12.29 4.88
C ASN A 2 18.37 -10.97 4.96
N VAL A 3 17.53 -10.81 5.97
CA VAL A 3 16.99 -9.51 6.34
C VAL A 3 18.19 -8.69 6.77
N ALA A 4 18.62 -7.75 5.92
CA ALA A 4 19.69 -6.83 6.25
C ALA A 4 19.34 -6.20 7.60
N ARG A 5 20.29 -6.23 8.54
CA ARG A 5 20.19 -5.46 9.78
C ARG A 5 19.96 -4.01 9.35
N ILE A 6 18.73 -3.53 9.46
CA ILE A 6 18.42 -2.12 9.33
C ILE A 6 19.14 -1.46 10.49
N ASN A 7 20.18 -0.70 10.20
CA ASN A 7 20.92 0.04 11.20
C ASN A 7 20.01 1.19 11.66
N MET A 8 19.41 1.06 12.84
CA MET A 8 18.35 1.97 13.32
C MET A 8 18.86 3.40 13.56
N ASP A 9 20.19 3.58 13.67
CA ASP A 9 20.84 4.88 13.84
C ASP A 9 20.82 5.76 12.58
N GLU A 10 20.47 5.21 11.40
CA GLU A 10 20.39 5.95 10.12
C GLU A 10 18.96 6.38 9.74
N LEU A 11 17.92 5.95 10.46
CA LEU A 11 16.55 6.39 10.23
C LEU A 11 16.28 7.73 10.93
N ASP A 12 16.51 8.83 10.21
CA ASP A 12 16.22 10.21 10.64
C ASP A 12 14.72 10.55 10.56
N ILE A 13 13.85 9.63 11.00
CA ILE A 13 12.41 9.85 11.11
C ILE A 13 12.00 9.62 12.55
N ASP A 14 11.48 10.67 13.19
CA ASP A 14 10.85 10.52 14.49
C ASP A 14 9.52 9.75 14.38
N LEU A 15 9.16 9.11 15.49
CA LEU A 15 7.98 8.26 15.59
C LEU A 15 6.65 8.97 15.24
N PRO A 16 6.40 10.23 15.68
CA PRO A 16 5.24 10.99 15.22
C PRO A 16 5.15 11.14 13.70
N ASN A 17 6.25 11.50 13.03
CA ASN A 17 6.30 11.63 11.58
C ASN A 17 6.12 10.29 10.88
N ALA A 18 6.63 9.20 11.45
CA ALA A 18 6.40 7.84 10.95
C ALA A 18 4.91 7.45 10.99
N LYS A 19 4.21 7.75 12.09
CA LYS A 19 2.76 7.50 12.24
C LYS A 19 1.92 8.33 11.27
N LEU A 20 2.29 9.60 11.07
CA LEU A 20 1.63 10.47 10.09
C LEU A 20 1.81 9.94 8.67
N ALA A 21 3.05 9.61 8.28
CA ALA A 21 3.34 9.03 6.97
C ALA A 21 2.53 7.75 6.73
N TYR A 22 2.46 6.86 7.73
CA TYR A 22 1.62 5.67 7.65
C TYR A 22 0.14 6.01 7.41
N THR A 23 -0.43 6.93 8.19
CA THR A 23 -1.85 7.29 8.07
C THR A 23 -2.18 7.84 6.67
N ILE A 24 -1.30 8.69 6.13
CA ILE A 24 -1.43 9.24 4.77
C ILE A 24 -1.41 8.10 3.75
N ILE A 25 -0.40 7.22 3.86
CA ILE A 25 -0.22 6.10 2.94
C ILE A 25 -1.43 5.15 2.99
N GLN A 26 -1.91 4.80 4.19
CA GLN A 26 -3.07 3.95 4.36
C GLN A 26 -4.32 4.56 3.72
N SER A 27 -4.57 5.85 3.95
CA SER A 27 -5.69 6.55 3.32
C SER A 27 -5.61 6.54 1.79
N LEU A 28 -4.41 6.59 1.21
CA LEU A 28 -4.21 6.52 -0.24
C LEU A 28 -4.46 5.10 -0.77
N LEU A 29 -4.03 4.08 -0.04
CA LEU A 29 -4.31 2.68 -0.39
C LEU A 29 -5.81 2.40 -0.37
N ASP A 30 -6.51 2.82 0.69
CA ASP A 30 -7.95 2.62 0.85
C ASP A 30 -8.74 3.32 -0.28
N ALA A 31 -8.32 4.54 -0.65
CA ALA A 31 -8.92 5.27 -1.77
C ALA A 31 -8.72 4.55 -3.11
N ASN A 32 -7.55 3.93 -3.33
CA ASN A 32 -7.26 3.19 -4.54
C ASN A 32 -8.04 1.86 -4.60
N GLU A 33 -8.20 1.18 -3.47
CA GLU A 33 -9.05 -0.01 -3.34
C GLU A 33 -10.50 0.32 -3.73
N ALA A 34 -11.06 1.41 -3.19
CA ALA A 34 -12.39 1.89 -3.56
C ALA A 34 -12.53 2.25 -5.05
N LEU A 35 -11.49 2.84 -5.66
CA LEU A 35 -11.47 3.11 -7.11
C LEU A 35 -11.44 1.83 -7.94
N SER A 36 -10.67 0.81 -7.50
CA SER A 36 -10.63 -0.49 -8.16
C SER A 36 -11.97 -1.22 -8.09
N ASP A 37 -12.67 -1.15 -6.95
CA ASP A 37 -14.01 -1.70 -6.78
C ASP A 37 -15.02 -1.01 -7.71
N LEU A 38 -14.94 0.32 -7.79
CA LEU A 38 -15.79 1.10 -8.71
C LEU A 38 -15.53 0.72 -10.17
N LEU A 39 -14.28 0.46 -10.55
CA LEU A 39 -13.95 -0.01 -11.90
C LEU A 39 -14.59 -1.36 -12.22
N VAL A 40 -14.62 -2.29 -11.26
CA VAL A 40 -15.30 -3.59 -11.41
C VAL A 40 -16.79 -3.39 -11.63
N VAL A 41 -17.43 -2.53 -10.84
CA VAL A 41 -18.85 -2.18 -11.01
C VAL A 41 -19.10 -1.54 -12.38
N ALA A 42 -18.24 -0.61 -12.80
CA ALA A 42 -18.34 0.03 -14.11
C ALA A 42 -18.19 -0.98 -15.25
N ALA A 43 -17.27 -1.95 -15.13
CA ALA A 43 -17.09 -3.00 -16.13
C ALA A 43 -18.34 -3.88 -16.28
N HIS A 44 -19.07 -4.15 -15.20
CA HIS A 44 -20.36 -4.85 -15.26
C HIS A 44 -21.47 -4.04 -15.94
N ALA A 45 -21.35 -2.72 -16.01
CA ALA A 45 -22.30 -1.85 -16.70
C ALA A 45 -22.00 -1.72 -18.21
N LEU A 46 -20.82 -2.17 -18.65
CA LEU A 46 -20.41 -2.16 -20.05
C LEU A 46 -20.87 -3.45 -20.75
N ASP A 47 -21.20 -3.32 -22.03
CA ASP A 47 -21.49 -4.47 -22.87
C ASP A 47 -20.24 -5.36 -23.06
N GLU A 48 -20.44 -6.65 -23.33
CA GLU A 48 -19.35 -7.64 -23.33
C GLU A 48 -18.27 -7.31 -24.36
N ASP A 49 -18.67 -6.84 -25.54
CA ASP A 49 -17.76 -6.46 -26.62
C ASP A 49 -16.93 -5.23 -26.27
N VAL A 50 -17.51 -4.28 -25.55
CA VAL A 50 -16.80 -3.07 -25.07
C VAL A 50 -15.78 -3.45 -24.01
N THR A 51 -16.16 -4.33 -23.07
CA THR A 51 -15.25 -4.84 -22.05
C THR A 51 -14.09 -5.61 -22.67
N LYS A 52 -14.36 -6.48 -23.65
CA LYS A 52 -13.32 -7.19 -24.41
C LYS A 52 -12.36 -6.21 -25.09
N ALA A 53 -12.88 -5.24 -25.83
CA ALA A 53 -12.05 -4.23 -26.50
C ALA A 53 -11.19 -3.44 -25.51
N LEU A 54 -11.75 -3.06 -24.36
CA LEU A 54 -11.03 -2.36 -23.29
C LEU A 54 -9.87 -3.19 -22.76
N THR A 55 -10.07 -4.49 -22.50
CA THR A 55 -9.03 -5.38 -21.97
C THR A 55 -7.85 -5.60 -22.92
N MET A 56 -8.03 -5.30 -24.21
CA MET A 56 -6.98 -5.39 -25.23
C MET A 56 -6.15 -4.10 -25.37
N THR A 57 -6.53 -3.03 -24.67
CA THR A 57 -5.80 -1.76 -24.73
C THR A 57 -4.51 -1.79 -23.91
N GLY A 58 -3.52 -0.99 -24.32
CA GLY A 58 -2.31 -0.79 -23.52
C GLY A 58 -2.59 -0.15 -22.15
N GLU A 59 -3.66 0.64 -22.03
CA GLU A 59 -4.06 1.26 -20.75
C GLU A 59 -4.56 0.22 -19.75
N TRP A 60 -5.27 -0.82 -20.22
CA TRP A 60 -5.65 -1.94 -19.38
C TRP A 60 -4.43 -2.70 -18.84
N GLN A 61 -3.43 -2.94 -19.69
CA GLN A 61 -2.19 -3.59 -19.26
C GLN A 61 -1.45 -2.75 -18.21
N LYS A 62 -1.34 -1.43 -18.40
CA LYS A 62 -0.75 -0.51 -17.42
C LYS A 62 -1.53 -0.53 -16.10
N TYR A 63 -2.86 -0.55 -16.15
CA TYR A 63 -3.69 -0.68 -14.94
C TYR A 63 -3.39 -1.98 -14.18
N LEU A 64 -3.35 -3.12 -14.87
CA LEU A 64 -3.04 -4.41 -14.24
C LEU A 64 -1.65 -4.44 -13.61
N GLU A 65 -0.66 -3.84 -14.26
CA GLU A 65 0.69 -3.70 -13.70
C GLU A 65 0.70 -2.80 -12.47
N SER A 66 0.05 -1.64 -12.55
CA SER A 66 -0.11 -0.72 -11.42
C SER A 66 -0.82 -1.39 -10.24
N LYS A 67 -1.84 -2.22 -10.49
CA LYS A 67 -2.57 -2.94 -9.45
C LYS A 67 -1.66 -3.93 -8.71
N ARG A 68 -0.86 -4.71 -9.45
CA ARG A 68 0.10 -5.65 -8.84
C ARG A 68 1.17 -4.94 -8.01
N GLU A 69 1.65 -3.79 -8.49
CA GLU A 69 2.66 -3.02 -7.75
C GLU A 69 2.07 -2.41 -6.47
N LEU A 70 0.80 -1.99 -6.52
CA LEU A 70 0.07 -1.51 -5.35
C LEU A 70 -0.12 -2.60 -4.30
N GLU A 71 -0.47 -3.82 -4.71
CA GLU A 71 -0.59 -4.98 -3.81
C GLU A 71 0.74 -5.25 -3.07
N ARG A 72 1.87 -5.22 -3.78
CA ARG A 72 3.21 -5.34 -3.16
C ARG A 72 3.51 -4.18 -2.22
N THR A 73 3.14 -2.97 -2.62
CA THR A 73 3.35 -1.76 -1.80
C THR A 73 2.56 -1.88 -0.49
N LYS A 74 1.31 -2.36 -0.54
CA LYS A 74 0.47 -2.63 0.65
C LYS A 74 1.16 -3.61 1.60
N GLU A 75 1.69 -4.73 1.10
CA GLU A 75 2.44 -5.70 1.92
C GLU A 75 3.67 -5.07 2.60
N GLN A 76 4.42 -4.21 1.88
CA GLN A 76 5.58 -3.52 2.45
C GLN A 76 5.21 -2.52 3.56
N ILE A 77 4.08 -1.83 3.40
CA ILE A 77 3.56 -0.88 4.39
C ILE A 77 3.05 -1.61 5.63
N GLU A 78 2.41 -2.77 5.48
CA GLU A 78 1.99 -3.64 6.59
C GLU A 78 3.20 -4.16 7.38
N LEU A 79 4.31 -4.47 6.72
CA LEU A 79 5.55 -4.83 7.40
C LEU A 79 6.15 -3.62 8.15
N PHE A 80 6.20 -2.46 7.50
CA PHE A 80 6.71 -1.23 8.09
C PHE A 80 5.93 -0.83 9.35
N THR A 81 4.61 -0.95 9.33
CA THR A 81 3.76 -0.65 10.49
C THR A 81 3.97 -1.60 11.66
N GLN A 82 4.17 -2.89 11.39
CA GLN A 82 4.52 -3.83 12.45
C GLN A 82 5.79 -3.40 13.18
N VAL A 83 6.80 -2.93 12.44
CA VAL A 83 8.04 -2.40 13.03
C VAL A 83 7.77 -1.16 13.90
N LEU A 84 7.00 -0.19 13.40
CA LEU A 84 6.67 1.01 14.18
C LEU A 84 5.91 0.69 15.47
N ARG A 85 4.98 -0.26 15.41
CA ARG A 85 4.21 -0.70 16.58
C ARG A 85 5.11 -1.36 17.63
N VAL A 86 6.04 -2.21 17.22
CA VAL A 86 7.02 -2.80 18.15
C VAL A 86 7.89 -1.71 18.80
N MET A 87 8.26 -0.67 18.05
CA MET A 87 9.03 0.46 18.59
C MET A 87 8.26 1.28 19.61
N ASP A 88 6.95 1.50 19.41
CA ASP A 88 6.06 2.12 20.40
C ASP A 88 6.05 1.31 21.71
N GLU A 89 5.79 0.01 21.61
CA GLU A 89 5.66 -0.90 22.75
C GLU A 89 6.99 -0.99 23.55
N VAL A 90 8.15 -1.04 22.87
CA VAL A 90 9.46 -1.04 23.53
C VAL A 90 9.75 0.29 24.25
N ARG A 91 9.39 1.43 23.65
CA ARG A 91 9.56 2.75 24.30
C ARG A 91 8.69 2.92 25.53
N GLU A 92 7.49 2.34 25.58
CA GLU A 92 6.63 2.41 26.76
C GLU A 92 7.19 1.58 27.93
N VAL A 93 7.88 0.46 27.66
CA VAL A 93 8.54 -0.37 28.69
C VAL A 93 9.79 0.29 29.27
N ASP A 94 10.59 0.98 28.45
CA ASP A 94 11.80 1.67 28.92
C ASP A 94 11.50 2.97 29.72
N ASN A 95 10.29 3.51 29.62
CA ASN A 95 9.84 4.70 30.34
C ASN A 95 8.98 4.40 31.59
N GLY A 96 8.81 3.11 31.95
CA GLY A 96 8.02 2.62 33.08
C GLY A 96 8.83 2.26 34.33
#